data_AF-A0A1G3V9M8-F1
#
_entry.id   AF-A0A1G3V9M8-F1
#
_cell.length_a   1.000
_cell.length_b   1.000
_cell.length_c   1.000
_cell.angle_alpha   90.00
_cell.angle_beta   90.00
_cell.angle_gamma   90.00
#
_symmetry.space_group_name_H-M   'P 1'
#
loop_
_entity.id
_entity.type
_entity.pdbx_description
1 polymer ?
#
loop_
_entity_poly.entity_id
_entity_poly.type
_entity_poly.pdbx_seq_one_letter_code
_entity_poly.pdbx_strand_id
1 'polypeptide(L)' 'MQCQNHPDRRALAVCQKHERGFCRECCECLNIDHCCECTDKKLYCRFRSQCIIWELSRDRRKKDVG' A
#
# COMPACT_ATOMS: atom_id res chain seq x y z
N MET A 1 13.32 1.17 6.94
CA MET A 1 12.20 0.24 6.71
C MET A 1 12.33 -0.40 5.33
N GLN A 2 12.13 -1.70 5.27
CA GLN A 2 12.17 -2.53 4.06
C GLN A 2 10.75 -2.81 3.57
N CYS A 3 10.62 -3.26 2.32
CA CYS A 3 9.35 -3.72 1.79
C CYS A 3 8.96 -5.04 2.44
N GLN A 4 7.70 -5.15 2.87
CA GLN A 4 7.16 -6.35 3.48
C GLN A 4 7.18 -7.56 2.52
N ASN A 5 6.95 -7.33 1.23
CA ASN A 5 6.94 -8.38 0.21
C ASN A 5 8.34 -8.67 -0.34
N HIS A 6 9.28 -7.73 -0.18
CA HIS A 6 10.64 -7.80 -0.73
C HIS A 6 11.65 -7.31 0.33
N PRO A 7 12.15 -8.19 1.20
CA PRO A 7 13.05 -7.81 2.30
C PRO A 7 14.34 -7.13 1.85
N ASP A 8 14.78 -7.41 0.63
CA ASP A 8 15.94 -6.84 -0.05
C ASP A 8 15.73 -5.40 -0.53
N ARG A 9 14.48 -4.91 -0.56
CA ARG A 9 14.13 -3.61 -1.15
C ARG A 9 13.72 -2.58 -0.10
N ARG A 10 14.15 -1.34 -0.30
CA ARG A 10 13.74 -0.22 0.56
C ARG A 10 12.26 0.13 0.32
N ALA A 11 11.53 0.37 1.41
CA ALA A 11 10.16 0.87 1.31
C ALA A 11 10.15 2.32 0.81
N LEU A 12 9.29 2.61 -0.17
CA LEU A 12 8.97 3.98 -0.61
C LEU A 12 7.75 4.53 0.11
N ALA A 13 6.76 3.69 0.40
CA ALA A 13 5.58 4.05 1.15
C ALA A 13 5.54 3.24 2.45
N VAL A 14 5.20 3.91 3.56
CA VAL A 14 5.13 3.31 4.88
C VAL A 14 3.78 3.60 5.53
N CYS A 15 3.16 2.59 6.09
CA CYS A 15 1.94 2.71 6.86
C CYS A 15 2.28 3.21 8.27
N GLN A 16 1.76 4.37 8.66
CA GLN A 16 2.01 4.94 9.99
C GLN A 16 1.29 4.18 11.12
N LYS A 17 0.25 3.39 10.81
CA LYS A 17 -0.52 2.64 11.83
C LYS A 17 0.10 1.28 12.14
N HIS A 18 0.54 0.57 11.10
CA HIS A 18 1.00 -0.81 11.20
C HIS A 18 2.51 -0.95 10.97
N GLU A 19 3.20 0.15 10.69
CA GLU A 19 4.64 0.17 10.41
C GLU A 19 5.03 -0.82 9.30
N ARG A 20 4.20 -0.89 8.25
CA ARG A 20 4.42 -1.74 7.08
C ARG A 20 4.94 -0.91 5.92
N GLY A 21 6.01 -1.38 5.29
CA GLY A 21 6.64 -0.72 4.14
C GLY A 21 6.39 -1.45 2.83
N PHE A 22 6.27 -0.71 1.72
CA PHE A 22 6.19 -1.27 0.37
C PHE A 22 7.15 -0.57 -0.58
N CYS A 23 7.82 -1.36 -1.44
CA CYS A 23 8.71 -0.84 -2.49
C CYS A 23 7.91 -0.25 -3.66
N ARG A 24 8.61 0.40 -4.59
CA ARG A 24 8.02 0.95 -5.82
C ARG A 24 7.20 -0.07 -6.59
N GLU A 25 7.77 -1.26 -6.82
CA GLU A 25 7.14 -2.29 -7.64
C GLU A 25 5.82 -2.77 -7.02
N CYS A 26 5.77 -3.02 -5.71
CA CYS A 26 4.51 -3.32 -5.03
C CYS A 26 3.51 -2.16 -5.13
N CYS A 27 3.99 -0.91 -5.11
CA CYS A 27 3.15 0.28 -5.25
C CYS A 27 2.62 0.50 -6.68
N GLU A 28 3.28 -0.02 -7.71
CA GLU A 28 2.91 0.12 -9.13
C GLU A 28 2.23 -1.14 -9.71
N CYS A 29 2.37 -2.27 -9.01
CA CYS A 29 1.77 -3.55 -9.31
C CYS A 29 0.27 -3.43 -9.60
N LEU A 30 -0.21 -4.15 -10.63
CA LEU A 30 -1.63 -4.29 -10.97
C LEU A 30 -2.23 -5.62 -10.51
N ASN A 31 -1.38 -6.58 -10.11
CA ASN A 31 -1.81 -7.91 -9.67
C ASN A 31 -2.09 -7.91 -8.16
N ILE A 32 -3.36 -7.72 -7.79
CA ILE A 32 -3.84 -7.34 -6.45
C ILE A 32 -3.19 -8.15 -5.31
N ASP A 33 -2.94 -9.43 -5.50
CA ASP A 33 -2.42 -10.35 -4.47
C ASP A 33 -0.98 -10.04 -4.02
N HIS A 34 -0.19 -9.34 -4.84
CA HIS A 34 1.23 -9.03 -4.57
C HIS A 34 1.52 -7.54 -4.42
N CYS A 35 0.48 -6.71 -4.46
CA CYS A 35 0.62 -5.27 -4.45
C CYS A 35 0.65 -4.66 -3.03
N CYS A 36 1.09 -3.41 -2.98
CA CYS A 36 0.98 -2.52 -1.84
C CYS A 36 -0.51 -2.36 -1.47
N GLU A 37 -0.92 -2.83 -0.31
CA GLU A 37 -2.32 -2.74 0.07
C GLU A 37 -2.51 -2.25 1.50
N CYS A 38 -3.48 -1.35 1.68
CA CYS A 38 -3.91 -0.96 3.00
C CYS A 38 -4.64 -2.14 3.65
N THR A 39 -4.19 -2.58 4.81
CA THR A 39 -4.83 -3.68 5.57
C THR A 39 -6.18 -3.29 6.16
N ASP A 40 -6.36 -2.00 6.44
CA ASP A 40 -7.50 -1.47 7.20
C ASP A 40 -8.54 -0.80 6.29
N LYS A 41 -8.83 -1.41 5.13
CA LYS A 41 -9.65 -0.78 4.06
C LYS A 41 -11.03 -0.33 4.57
N LYS A 42 -11.65 -1.17 5.40
CA LYS A 42 -13.01 -0.97 5.95
C LYS A 42 -13.02 -0.39 7.36
N LEU A 43 -11.86 -0.26 8.00
CA LEU A 43 -11.76 0.23 9.38
C LEU A 43 -11.44 1.73 9.38
N TYR A 44 -11.70 2.43 10.48
CA TYR A 44 -11.24 3.81 10.63
C TYR A 44 -9.70 3.87 10.79
N CYS A 45 -9.07 4.86 10.16
CA CYS A 45 -7.65 5.15 10.35
C CYS A 45 -7.43 6.67 10.31
N ARG A 46 -6.90 7.23 11.41
CA ARG A 46 -6.65 8.67 11.53
C ARG A 46 -5.64 9.24 10.52
N PHE A 47 -4.75 8.39 10.01
CA PHE A 47 -3.70 8.78 9.05
C PHE A 47 -4.15 8.70 7.59
N ARG A 48 -5.42 8.38 7.33
CA ARG A 48 -5.96 8.07 6.00
C ARG A 48 -5.65 9.15 4.97
N SER A 49 -5.83 10.41 5.32
CA SER A 49 -5.63 11.57 4.44
C SER A 49 -4.18 11.78 4.02
N GLN A 50 -3.22 11.20 4.74
CA GLN A 50 -1.78 11.33 4.46
C GLN A 50 -1.14 9.99 4.07
N CYS A 51 -1.93 8.92 3.96
CA CYS A 51 -1.43 7.57 3.74
C CYS A 51 -1.28 7.26 2.25
N ILE A 52 -0.05 7.31 1.75
CA ILE A 52 0.27 7.00 0.33
C ILE A 52 -0.20 5.58 -0.05
N ILE A 53 -0.02 4.60 0.84
CA ILE A 53 -0.47 3.21 0.62
C ILE A 53 -1.97 3.16 0.36
N TRP A 54 -2.76 3.92 1.11
CA TRP A 54 -4.21 3.98 0.94
C TRP A 54 -4.60 4.60 -0.40
N GLU A 55 -4.01 5.75 -0.75
CA GLU A 55 -4.33 6.45 -2.00
C GLU A 55 -4.02 5.56 -3.22
N LEU A 56 -2.82 4.96 -3.26
CA LEU A 56 -2.43 4.04 -4.33
C LEU A 56 -3.34 2.80 -4.39
N SER A 57 -3.66 2.22 -3.24
CA SER A 57 -4.53 1.06 -3.13
C SER A 57 -5.98 1.36 -3.55
N ARG A 58 -6.49 2.56 -3.24
CA ARG A 58 -7.82 3.03 -3.66
C ARG A 58 -7.90 3.22 -5.16
N ASP A 59 -6.88 3.84 -5.76
CA ASP A 59 -6.88 4.13 -7.19
C ASP A 59 -6.80 2.85 -8.04
N ARG A 60 -6.06 1.83 -7.58
CA ARG A 60 -6.08 0.50 -8.23
C ARG A 60 -7.45 -0.17 -8.20
N ARG A 61 -8.11 -0.19 -7.04
CA ARG A 61 -9.47 -0.76 -6.93
C ARG A 61 -10.49 -0.06 -7.83
N LYS A 62 -10.31 1.24 -8.11
CA LYS A 62 -11.17 1.95 -9.07
C LYS A 62 -10.91 1.51 -10.51
N LYS A 63 -9.66 1.19 -10.86
CA LYS A 63 -9.26 0.77 -12.21
C LYS A 63 -9.63 -0.68 -12.53
N ASP A 64 -9.70 -1.54 -11.52
CA ASP A 64 -10.12 -2.94 -11.66
C ASP A 64 -11.63 -3.10 -11.99
N VAL A 65 -12.43 -2.06 -11.76
CA VAL A 65 -13.88 -2.04 -12.01
C VAL A 65 -14.22 -1.42 -13.38
N GLY A 66 -13.23 -1.30 -14.29
CA GLY A 66 -13.37 -0.68 -15.62
C GLY A 66 -13.18 -1.67 -16.75
#